data_AF-A0A7S1H293-F1
#
_entry.id   AF-A0A7S1H293-F1
#
_cell.length_a   1.000
_cell.length_b   1.000
_cell.length_c   1.000
_cell.angle_alpha   90.00
_cell.angle_beta   90.00
_cell.angle_gamma   90.00
#
_symmetry.space_group_name_H-M   'P 1'
#
loop_
_entity.id
_entity.type
_entity.pdbx_description
1 polymer ?
#
loop_
_entity_poly.entity_id
_entity_poly.type
_entity_poly.pdbx_seq_one_letter_code
_entity_poly.pdbx_strand_id
1 'polypeptide(L)'
;MSNETTPSDPAPQTIGKLPGYRFDMGHQETERMVDELEQICKTVKYSAGDAWMTASAAESILCTDLGYEDAAELEDAIRGRFEDFLKALPHIETKIQDDGSASQGKLVFRPKPQLPFAERKMFLKKLTVSTREDLWRVVHKAPCAVIEIPELEFEIGADAKRKIDSLYNLIASAVYNLSMHVSTLGASLSEDHKAKISETVDELNKLLDVDKPWTLLLHDRTGLSEIRPEEGVETTYAGQAEEDPAEENERRQQEALEKAIAEEEGE
;
A
#
# COMPACT_ATOMS: atom_id res chain seq x y z
N MET A 1 -1.82 2.43 47.48
CA MET A 1 -0.66 2.98 46.75
C MET A 1 -0.56 2.18 45.47
N SER A 2 -1.31 2.61 44.47
CA SER A 2 -1.45 1.92 43.19
C SER A 2 -0.57 2.68 42.22
N ASN A 3 0.56 2.09 41.81
CA ASN A 3 1.36 2.63 40.73
C ASN A 3 0.62 2.35 39.42
N GLU A 4 -0.10 3.36 38.92
CA GLU A 4 -0.49 3.41 37.52
C GLU A 4 0.79 3.67 36.72
N THR A 5 1.38 2.60 36.19
CA THR A 5 2.39 2.69 35.13
C THR A 5 1.64 3.08 33.86
N THR A 6 1.44 4.37 33.65
CA THR A 6 1.09 4.91 32.34
C THR A 6 2.19 4.52 31.36
N PRO A 7 1.87 3.93 30.19
CA PRO A 7 2.85 3.73 29.13
C PRO A 7 3.43 5.11 28.77
N SER A 8 4.73 5.29 29.01
CA SER A 8 5.40 6.60 28.90
C SER A 8 5.85 6.93 27.47
N ASP A 9 5.23 6.32 26.46
CA ASP A 9 5.60 6.59 25.07
C ASP A 9 4.34 6.89 24.27
N PRO A 10 4.19 8.11 23.69
CA PRO A 10 3.18 8.31 22.67
C PRO A 10 3.42 7.26 21.57
N ALA A 11 2.35 6.74 20.98
CA ALA A 11 2.44 5.86 19.81
C ALA A 11 3.50 6.43 18.86
N PRO A 12 4.50 5.64 18.43
CA PRO A 12 5.60 6.15 17.63
C PRO A 12 5.00 6.91 16.46
N GLN A 13 5.35 8.20 16.34
CA GLN A 13 5.02 9.00 15.16
C GLN A 13 5.43 8.14 13.97
N THR A 14 4.45 7.69 13.19
CA THR A 14 4.64 6.67 12.17
C THR A 14 5.39 7.33 11.02
N ILE A 15 6.72 7.31 11.09
CA ILE A 15 7.59 7.82 10.03
C ILE A 15 7.40 6.90 8.83
N GLY A 16 6.47 7.21 7.94
CA GLY A 16 6.34 6.51 6.67
C GLY A 16 7.64 6.67 5.89
N LYS A 17 8.37 5.57 5.66
CA LYS A 17 9.51 5.57 4.74
C LYS A 17 9.10 4.85 3.46
N LEU A 18 9.04 5.60 2.35
CA LEU A 18 9.17 5.01 1.02
C LEU A 18 10.69 4.93 0.69
N PRO A 19 11.14 4.13 -0.30
CA PRO A 19 12.56 3.96 -0.59
C PRO A 19 13.24 5.31 -0.85
N GLY A 20 14.03 5.79 0.12
CA GLY A 20 14.77 7.05 0.02
C GLY A 20 13.99 8.32 0.39
N TYR A 21 12.74 8.24 0.83
CA TYR A 21 11.97 9.41 1.26
C TYR A 21 11.27 9.19 2.61
N ARG A 22 11.47 10.14 3.54
CA ARG A 22 10.83 10.15 4.86
C ARG A 22 9.62 11.07 4.81
N PHE A 23 8.43 10.53 5.03
CA PHE A 23 7.25 11.32 5.37
C PHE A 23 7.11 11.32 6.88
N ASP A 24 6.80 12.48 7.43
CA ASP A 24 6.47 12.64 8.85
C ASP A 24 5.00 13.05 8.96
N MET A 25 4.18 12.22 8.28
CA MET A 25 2.74 12.31 8.20
C MET A 25 2.16 11.08 8.88
N GLY A 26 1.04 11.22 9.57
CA GLY A 26 0.38 10.09 10.22
C GLY A 26 0.08 8.98 9.21
N HIS A 27 0.26 7.72 9.59
CA HIS A 27 0.03 6.58 8.71
C HIS A 27 -1.35 6.61 8.02
N GLN A 28 -2.41 7.00 8.74
CA GLN A 28 -3.77 7.13 8.20
C GLN A 28 -3.89 8.23 7.12
N GLU A 29 -3.23 9.38 7.32
CA GLU A 29 -3.20 10.45 6.33
C GLU A 29 -2.45 9.99 5.07
N THR A 30 -1.39 9.17 5.24
CA THR A 30 -0.59 8.65 4.12
C THR A 30 -1.40 7.66 3.29
N GLU A 31 -2.08 6.74 3.95
CA GLU A 31 -2.99 5.80 3.29
C GLU A 31 -4.10 6.55 2.55
N ARG A 32 -4.72 7.56 3.19
CA ARG A 32 -5.78 8.36 2.56
C ARG A 32 -5.29 9.11 1.33
N MET A 33 -4.10 9.70 1.39
CA MET A 33 -3.51 10.41 0.25
C MET A 33 -3.14 9.47 -0.91
N VAL A 34 -2.60 8.28 -0.61
CA VAL A 34 -2.31 7.27 -1.63
C VAL A 34 -3.61 6.76 -2.26
N ASP A 35 -4.64 6.44 -1.46
CA ASP A 35 -5.95 6.00 -1.95
C ASP A 35 -6.57 7.04 -2.89
N GLU A 36 -6.55 8.32 -2.50
CA GLU A 36 -7.11 9.40 -3.32
C GLU A 36 -6.30 9.60 -4.62
N LEU A 37 -4.97 9.56 -4.54
CA LEU A 37 -4.12 9.62 -5.73
C LEU A 37 -4.39 8.46 -6.70
N GLU A 38 -4.63 7.25 -6.18
CA GLU A 38 -5.05 6.11 -7.01
C GLU A 38 -6.41 6.35 -7.67
N GLN A 39 -7.39 6.94 -6.97
CA GLN A 39 -8.69 7.30 -7.56
C GLN A 39 -8.57 8.35 -8.67
N ILE A 40 -7.72 9.37 -8.47
CA ILE A 40 -7.41 10.36 -9.51
C ILE A 40 -6.82 9.67 -10.74
N CYS A 41 -5.85 8.78 -10.53
CA CYS A 41 -5.23 8.01 -11.61
C CYS A 41 -6.25 7.12 -12.35
N LYS A 42 -7.13 6.43 -11.63
CA LYS A 42 -8.21 5.64 -12.22
C LYS A 42 -9.13 6.51 -13.07
N THR A 43 -9.58 7.64 -12.55
CA THR A 43 -10.47 8.59 -13.25
C THR A 43 -9.86 9.11 -14.54
N VAL A 44 -8.58 9.48 -14.51
CA VAL A 44 -7.86 9.90 -15.72
C VAL A 44 -7.71 8.73 -16.69
N LYS A 45 -7.45 7.51 -16.20
CA LYS A 45 -7.38 6.33 -17.05
C LYS A 45 -8.69 6.04 -17.78
N TYR A 46 -9.82 6.18 -17.11
CA TYR A 46 -11.15 5.99 -17.72
C TYR A 46 -11.44 7.03 -18.81
N SER A 47 -11.03 8.28 -18.61
CA SER A 47 -11.38 9.38 -19.52
C SER A 47 -10.35 9.61 -20.64
N ALA A 48 -9.07 9.32 -20.39
CA ALA A 48 -7.95 9.67 -21.27
C ALA A 48 -6.94 8.53 -21.49
N GLY A 49 -7.20 7.31 -21.01
CA GLY A 49 -6.30 6.16 -21.14
C GLY A 49 -4.99 6.34 -20.35
N ASP A 50 -3.87 5.84 -20.88
CA ASP A 50 -2.56 5.89 -20.21
C ASP A 50 -1.86 7.27 -20.31
N ALA A 51 -2.64 8.34 -20.24
CA ALA A 51 -2.18 9.72 -20.35
C ALA A 51 -1.31 10.13 -19.15
N TRP A 52 -0.34 11.00 -19.42
CA TRP A 52 0.49 11.63 -18.40
C TRP A 52 -0.26 12.81 -17.79
N MET A 53 -0.35 12.86 -16.47
CA MET A 53 -0.94 13.99 -15.75
C MET A 53 0.12 14.83 -15.05
N THR A 54 -0.07 16.14 -14.97
CA THR A 54 0.86 17.04 -14.27
C THR A 54 0.72 16.89 -12.76
N ALA A 55 1.83 16.88 -12.03
CA ALA A 55 1.84 16.84 -10.56
C ALA A 55 0.96 17.94 -9.95
N SER A 56 1.04 19.16 -10.47
CA SER A 56 0.24 20.31 -9.99
C SER A 56 -1.28 20.11 -10.15
N ALA A 57 -1.71 19.35 -11.16
CA ALA A 57 -3.14 19.07 -11.34
C ALA A 57 -3.62 18.06 -10.29
N ALA A 58 -2.85 16.99 -10.06
CA ALA A 58 -3.16 16.02 -9.02
C ALA A 58 -3.12 16.66 -7.62
N GLU A 59 -2.12 17.51 -7.35
CA GLU A 59 -2.00 18.28 -6.11
C GLU A 59 -3.25 19.14 -5.85
N SER A 60 -3.74 19.86 -6.87
CA SER A 60 -4.95 20.69 -6.75
C SER A 60 -6.20 19.86 -6.43
N ILE A 61 -6.32 18.67 -7.04
CA ILE A 61 -7.44 17.75 -6.79
C ILE A 61 -7.34 17.19 -5.36
N LEU A 62 -6.16 16.71 -4.97
CA LEU A 62 -5.91 16.21 -3.61
C LEU A 62 -6.21 17.26 -2.53
N CYS A 63 -5.80 18.52 -2.74
CA CYS A 63 -6.12 19.59 -1.79
C CYS A 63 -7.64 19.73 -1.62
N THR A 64 -8.37 19.70 -2.73
CA THR A 64 -9.83 19.80 -2.73
C THR A 64 -10.49 18.61 -2.01
N ASP A 65 -10.08 17.38 -2.33
CA ASP A 65 -10.74 16.15 -1.86
C ASP A 65 -10.37 15.79 -0.41
N LEU A 66 -9.15 16.14 0.02
CA LEU A 66 -8.66 15.86 1.36
C LEU A 66 -8.86 17.03 2.34
N GLY A 67 -9.17 18.22 1.81
CA GLY A 67 -9.50 19.41 2.59
C GLY A 67 -8.30 20.28 2.97
N TYR A 68 -7.23 20.26 2.18
CA TYR A 68 -6.12 21.21 2.30
C TYR A 68 -6.48 22.53 1.59
N GLU A 69 -6.19 23.66 2.22
CA GLU A 69 -6.46 25.01 1.72
C GLU A 69 -5.68 25.30 0.42
N ASP A 70 -4.42 24.86 0.37
CA ASP A 70 -3.56 24.99 -0.80
C ASP A 70 -2.44 23.93 -0.83
N ALA A 71 -1.63 23.99 -1.89
CA ALA A 71 -0.48 23.12 -2.08
C ALA A 71 0.57 23.26 -0.96
N ALA A 72 0.71 24.43 -0.34
CA ALA A 72 1.68 24.63 0.72
C ALA A 72 1.24 23.89 2.00
N GLU A 73 -0.05 23.89 2.33
CA GLU A 73 -0.57 23.09 3.45
C GLU A 73 -0.39 21.58 3.20
N LEU A 74 -0.65 21.10 1.98
CA LEU A 74 -0.37 19.71 1.62
C LEU A 74 1.13 19.37 1.76
N GLU A 75 2.01 20.22 1.22
CA GLU A 75 3.47 20.04 1.32
C GLU A 75 3.97 20.06 2.78
N ASP A 76 3.35 20.89 3.63
CA ASP A 76 3.61 20.93 5.07
C ASP A 76 3.11 19.65 5.77
N ALA A 77 1.95 19.11 5.37
CA ALA A 77 1.42 17.85 5.92
C ALA A 77 2.33 16.65 5.58
N ILE A 78 2.81 16.56 4.34
CA ILE A 78 3.77 15.52 3.92
C ILE A 78 5.21 15.80 4.38
N ARG A 79 5.46 16.99 4.95
CA ARG A 79 6.77 17.55 5.33
C ARG A 79 7.81 17.49 4.21
N GLY A 80 7.41 17.90 3.02
CA GLY A 80 8.31 18.05 1.89
C GLY A 80 7.57 18.27 0.57
N ARG A 81 8.24 18.02 -0.56
CA ARG A 81 7.68 18.34 -1.88
C ARG A 81 6.77 17.25 -2.38
N PHE A 82 5.60 17.62 -2.92
CA PHE A 82 4.67 16.62 -3.48
C PHE A 82 5.29 15.83 -4.65
N GLU A 83 6.14 16.48 -5.44
CA GLU A 83 6.89 15.80 -6.51
C GLU A 83 7.78 14.67 -6.01
N ASP A 84 8.38 14.85 -4.83
CA ASP A 84 9.26 13.83 -4.26
C ASP A 84 8.43 12.71 -3.61
N PHE A 85 7.24 13.02 -3.08
CA PHE A 85 6.25 12.00 -2.73
C PHE A 85 5.91 11.12 -3.94
N LEU A 86 5.56 11.71 -5.07
CA LEU A 86 5.24 10.97 -6.31
C LEU A 86 6.41 10.08 -6.77
N LYS A 87 7.64 10.58 -6.75
CA LYS A 87 8.84 9.82 -7.15
C LYS A 87 9.12 8.64 -6.22
N ALA A 88 8.72 8.74 -4.96
CA ALA A 88 8.93 7.69 -3.98
C ALA A 88 7.90 6.55 -4.09
N LEU A 89 6.76 6.78 -4.75
CA LEU A 89 5.75 5.76 -4.97
C LEU A 89 6.23 4.75 -6.03
N PRO A 90 6.37 3.45 -5.67
CA PRO A 90 6.99 2.48 -6.57
C PRO A 90 6.15 2.14 -7.79
N HIS A 91 4.82 2.30 -7.70
CA HIS A 91 3.87 2.01 -8.77
C HIS A 91 3.62 3.23 -9.66
N ILE A 92 4.24 4.38 -9.38
CA ILE A 92 4.18 5.59 -10.19
C ILE A 92 5.48 5.73 -10.98
N GLU A 93 5.37 6.13 -12.25
CA GLU A 93 6.49 6.65 -13.01
C GLU A 93 6.34 8.16 -13.22
N THR A 94 7.46 8.88 -13.15
CA THR A 94 7.51 10.33 -13.29
C THR A 94 8.53 10.71 -14.36
N LYS A 95 8.30 11.84 -15.04
CA LYS A 95 9.26 12.46 -15.94
C LYS A 95 9.02 13.97 -16.02
N ILE A 96 10.02 14.72 -16.49
CA ILE A 96 9.79 16.09 -16.95
C ILE A 96 9.26 16.02 -18.38
N GLN A 97 8.13 16.67 -18.63
CA GLN A 97 7.52 16.67 -19.95
C GLN A 97 8.32 17.56 -20.91
N ASP A 98 8.68 17.02 -22.08
CA ASP A 98 9.51 17.70 -23.07
C ASP A 98 9.05 17.35 -24.51
N ASP A 99 7.80 17.68 -24.82
CA ASP A 99 7.15 17.36 -26.10
C ASP A 99 6.51 18.57 -26.82
N GLY A 100 6.74 19.80 -26.33
CA GLY A 100 6.08 20.98 -26.89
C GLY A 100 4.65 21.23 -26.41
N SER A 101 4.10 20.38 -25.54
CA SER A 101 2.74 20.53 -25.01
C SER A 101 2.63 21.67 -23.98
N ALA A 102 1.39 21.99 -23.58
CA ALA A 102 1.12 22.93 -22.48
C ALA A 102 1.71 22.49 -21.12
N SER A 103 2.15 21.23 -21.03
CA SER A 103 2.81 20.66 -19.86
C SER A 103 4.33 20.70 -19.95
N GLN A 104 4.93 21.23 -21.02
CA GLN A 104 6.37 21.30 -21.19
C GLN A 104 7.07 21.93 -19.97
N GLY A 105 8.15 21.28 -19.54
CA GLY A 105 8.96 21.68 -18.37
C GLY A 105 8.33 21.33 -17.02
N LYS A 106 7.12 20.76 -16.97
CA LYS A 106 6.45 20.35 -15.73
C LYS A 106 6.74 18.88 -15.43
N LEU A 107 6.73 18.52 -14.14
CA LEU A 107 6.72 17.13 -13.72
C LEU A 107 5.35 16.51 -14.02
N VAL A 108 5.37 15.43 -14.78
CA VAL A 108 4.21 14.61 -15.09
C VAL A 108 4.41 13.21 -14.56
N PHE A 109 3.32 12.55 -14.23
CA PHE A 109 3.33 11.19 -13.72
C PHE A 109 2.15 10.38 -14.27
N ARG A 110 2.26 9.06 -14.13
CA ARG A 110 1.16 8.11 -14.32
C ARG A 110 1.47 6.82 -13.56
N PRO A 111 0.47 5.95 -13.32
CA PRO A 111 0.73 4.59 -12.89
C PRO A 111 1.61 3.86 -13.91
N LYS A 112 2.59 3.10 -13.42
CA LYS A 112 3.39 2.21 -14.27
C LYS A 112 2.46 1.23 -14.98
N PRO A 113 2.63 1.02 -16.29
CA PRO A 113 1.87 0.00 -17.02
C PRO A 113 2.08 -1.35 -16.34
N GLN A 114 0.98 -1.97 -15.92
CA GLN A 114 1.03 -3.34 -15.43
C GLN A 114 1.16 -4.28 -16.61
N LEU A 115 1.84 -5.41 -16.42
CA LEU A 115 1.88 -6.46 -17.42
C LEU A 115 0.44 -6.88 -17.78
N PRO A 116 0.14 -7.13 -19.06
CA PRO A 116 -1.16 -7.69 -19.44
C PRO A 116 -1.43 -8.99 -18.67
N PHE A 117 -2.69 -9.24 -18.30
CA PHE A 117 -3.07 -10.42 -17.53
C PHE A 117 -2.51 -11.73 -18.11
N ALA A 118 -2.52 -11.87 -19.44
CA ALA A 118 -1.98 -13.03 -20.15
C ALA A 118 -0.47 -13.28 -19.94
N GLU A 119 0.29 -12.26 -19.54
CA GLU A 119 1.73 -12.33 -19.30
C GLU A 119 2.09 -12.42 -17.81
N ARG A 120 1.11 -12.17 -16.92
CA ARG A 120 1.32 -12.23 -15.48
C ARG A 120 1.48 -13.68 -15.02
N LYS A 121 2.29 -13.85 -13.98
CA LYS A 121 2.54 -15.14 -13.33
C LYS A 121 2.30 -15.01 -11.84
N MET A 122 1.72 -16.05 -11.27
CA MET A 122 1.71 -16.22 -9.83
C MET A 122 3.14 -16.39 -9.32
N PHE A 123 3.42 -15.85 -8.14
CA PHE A 123 4.73 -15.97 -7.52
C PHE A 123 4.65 -16.04 -5.99
N LEU A 124 5.75 -16.53 -5.44
CA LEU A 124 6.13 -16.39 -4.04
C LEU A 124 7.38 -15.51 -3.99
N LYS A 125 7.28 -14.36 -3.33
CA LYS A 125 8.44 -13.52 -2.99
C LYS A 125 8.90 -13.85 -1.59
N LYS A 126 10.20 -14.09 -1.42
CA LYS A 126 10.84 -14.32 -0.12
C LYS A 126 11.82 -13.19 0.17
N LEU A 127 11.70 -12.60 1.34
CA LEU A 127 12.62 -11.59 1.86
C LEU A 127 13.10 -12.04 3.25
N THR A 128 14.41 -12.05 3.46
CA THR A 128 14.98 -12.17 4.80
C THR A 128 15.16 -10.77 5.39
N VAL A 129 14.42 -10.48 6.45
CA VAL A 129 14.50 -9.22 7.19
C VAL A 129 15.62 -9.37 8.19
N SER A 130 16.70 -8.62 8.01
CA SER A 130 17.93 -8.79 8.79
C SER A 130 18.38 -7.52 9.51
N THR A 131 17.90 -6.35 9.07
CA THR A 131 18.18 -5.07 9.73
C THR A 131 16.89 -4.26 9.92
N ARG A 132 16.94 -3.23 10.77
CA ARG A 132 15.80 -2.32 10.97
C ARG A 132 15.48 -1.50 9.71
N GLU A 133 16.43 -1.35 8.80
CA GLU A 133 16.21 -0.72 7.49
C GLU A 133 15.29 -1.56 6.61
N ASP A 134 15.34 -2.89 6.69
CA ASP A 134 14.46 -3.78 5.93
C ASP A 134 12.99 -3.59 6.30
N LEU A 135 12.68 -3.23 7.55
CA LEU A 135 11.31 -2.90 8.00
C LEU A 135 10.71 -1.69 7.28
N TRP A 136 11.56 -0.85 6.69
CA TRP A 136 11.14 0.33 5.95
C TRP A 136 11.01 0.08 4.44
N ARG A 137 11.14 -1.18 4.00
CA ARG A 137 10.79 -1.57 2.63
C ARG A 137 9.29 -1.45 2.44
N VAL A 138 8.90 -0.98 1.26
CA VAL A 138 7.50 -0.81 0.89
C VAL A 138 7.01 -2.08 0.25
N VAL A 139 5.93 -2.61 0.80
CA VAL A 139 5.18 -3.73 0.26
C VAL A 139 3.93 -3.18 -0.39
N HIS A 140 3.83 -3.42 -1.69
CA HIS A 140 2.65 -3.21 -2.47
C HIS A 140 1.90 -4.55 -2.51
N LYS A 141 0.98 -4.78 -1.58
CA LYS A 141 0.24 -6.04 -1.44
C LYS A 141 -1.06 -5.98 -2.24
N ALA A 142 -1.22 -6.87 -3.22
CA ALA A 142 -2.47 -7.04 -3.95
C ALA A 142 -3.61 -7.50 -3.01
N PRO A 143 -4.89 -7.24 -3.35
CA PRO A 143 -6.03 -7.60 -2.51
C PRO A 143 -6.01 -9.08 -2.09
N CYS A 144 -5.81 -9.99 -3.05
CA CYS A 144 -5.80 -11.43 -2.80
C CYS A 144 -4.45 -11.98 -2.27
N ALA A 145 -3.40 -11.17 -2.20
CA ALA A 145 -2.09 -11.63 -1.77
C ALA A 145 -2.07 -11.92 -0.27
N VAL A 146 -1.20 -12.83 0.16
CA VAL A 146 -1.04 -13.22 1.56
C VAL A 146 0.42 -13.01 1.96
N ILE A 147 0.62 -12.39 3.12
CA ILE A 147 1.95 -12.33 3.75
C ILE A 147 2.00 -13.40 4.82
N GLU A 148 3.03 -14.23 4.81
CA GLU A 148 3.30 -15.29 5.78
C GLU A 148 4.64 -15.02 6.48
N ILE A 149 4.67 -15.29 7.79
CA ILE A 149 5.86 -15.28 8.63
C ILE A 149 6.02 -16.70 9.20
N PRO A 150 6.80 -17.56 8.54
CA PRO A 150 6.87 -18.99 8.88
C PRO A 150 7.33 -19.25 10.31
N GLU A 151 8.22 -18.42 10.85
CA GLU A 151 8.77 -18.57 12.19
C GLU A 151 7.71 -18.42 13.29
N LEU A 152 6.60 -17.73 13.00
CA LEU A 152 5.48 -17.54 13.92
C LEU A 152 4.22 -18.32 13.52
N GLU A 153 4.27 -19.08 12.41
CA GLU A 153 3.08 -19.69 11.79
C GLU A 153 1.94 -18.68 11.60
N PHE A 154 2.31 -17.44 11.22
CA PHE A 154 1.40 -16.30 11.17
C PHE A 154 1.18 -15.82 9.73
N GLU A 155 -0.05 -15.41 9.42
CA GLU A 155 -0.40 -14.84 8.12
C GLU A 155 -1.20 -13.53 8.24
N ILE A 156 -0.92 -12.59 7.34
CA ILE A 156 -1.77 -11.44 7.02
C ILE A 156 -2.49 -11.78 5.73
N GLY A 157 -3.77 -12.13 5.86
CA GLY A 157 -4.61 -12.62 4.78
C GLY A 157 -4.97 -11.58 3.72
N ALA A 158 -5.82 -12.01 2.78
CA ALA A 158 -6.40 -11.13 1.77
C ALA A 158 -7.23 -9.99 2.40
N ASP A 159 -7.33 -8.87 1.69
CA ASP A 159 -8.11 -7.70 2.08
C ASP A 159 -8.96 -7.23 0.88
N ALA A 160 -10.00 -6.44 1.14
CA ALA A 160 -10.89 -5.91 0.10
C ALA A 160 -10.18 -4.92 -0.83
N LYS A 161 -9.15 -4.23 -0.30
CA LYS A 161 -8.33 -3.27 -1.05
C LYS A 161 -6.88 -3.72 -1.08
N ARG A 162 -6.18 -3.26 -2.11
CA ARG A 162 -4.72 -3.26 -2.18
C ARG A 162 -4.15 -2.44 -1.01
N LYS A 163 -2.98 -2.81 -0.52
CA LYS A 163 -2.27 -2.08 0.55
C LYS A 163 -0.88 -1.67 0.06
N ILE A 164 -0.52 -0.41 0.25
CA ILE A 164 0.81 0.13 -0.06
C ILE A 164 1.37 0.69 1.22
N ASP A 165 2.34 0.00 1.81
CA ASP A 165 2.86 0.41 3.10
C ASP A 165 4.23 -0.18 3.40
N SER A 166 4.90 0.33 4.45
CA SER A 166 6.11 -0.26 4.96
C SER A 166 5.85 -1.61 5.63
N LEU A 167 6.85 -2.50 5.60
CA LEU A 167 6.78 -3.75 6.33
C LEU A 167 6.52 -3.54 7.82
N TYR A 168 7.16 -2.53 8.42
CA TYR A 168 6.93 -2.13 9.82
C TYR A 168 5.43 -1.92 10.10
N ASN A 169 4.77 -1.09 9.28
CA ASN A 169 3.39 -0.71 9.50
C ASN A 169 2.42 -1.86 9.23
N LEU A 170 2.72 -2.77 8.30
CA LEU A 170 1.92 -3.98 8.10
C LEU A 170 1.92 -4.87 9.35
N ILE A 171 3.09 -5.06 9.97
CA ILE A 171 3.21 -5.81 11.22
C ILE A 171 2.57 -5.06 12.40
N ALA A 172 2.79 -3.75 12.51
CA ALA A 172 2.18 -2.93 13.56
C ALA A 172 0.64 -2.91 13.45
N SER A 173 0.10 -2.88 12.24
CA SER A 173 -1.34 -2.99 11.99
C SER A 173 -1.88 -4.35 12.39
N ALA A 174 -1.15 -5.43 12.12
CA ALA A 174 -1.51 -6.77 12.59
C ALA A 174 -1.56 -6.84 14.13
N VAL A 175 -0.55 -6.29 14.81
CA VAL A 175 -0.52 -6.17 16.28
C VAL A 175 -1.73 -5.41 16.82
N TYR A 176 -2.05 -4.26 16.23
CA TYR A 176 -3.19 -3.44 16.63
C TYR A 176 -4.51 -4.20 16.43
N ASN A 177 -4.72 -4.80 15.27
CA ASN A 177 -5.94 -5.53 14.93
C ASN A 177 -6.18 -6.72 15.88
N LEU A 178 -5.13 -7.49 16.20
CA LEU A 178 -5.23 -8.60 17.14
C LEU A 178 -5.54 -8.12 18.57
N SER A 179 -4.89 -7.04 19.00
CA SER A 179 -5.11 -6.44 20.32
C SER A 179 -6.55 -5.91 20.46
N MET A 180 -7.07 -5.25 19.42
CA MET A 180 -8.45 -4.79 19.34
C MET A 180 -9.45 -5.95 19.32
N HIS A 181 -9.12 -7.08 18.67
CA HIS A 181 -9.93 -8.28 18.69
C HIS A 181 -10.12 -8.82 20.11
N VAL A 182 -9.04 -8.90 20.90
CA VAL A 182 -9.10 -9.32 22.31
C VAL A 182 -9.88 -8.31 23.16
N SER A 183 -9.68 -7.01 22.95
CA SER A 183 -10.42 -5.98 23.70
C SER A 183 -11.93 -6.00 23.42
N THR A 184 -12.31 -6.16 22.15
CA THR A 184 -13.71 -6.07 21.71
C THR A 184 -14.48 -7.37 21.94
N LEU A 185 -13.86 -8.51 21.65
CA LEU A 185 -14.49 -9.85 21.73
C LEU A 185 -14.01 -10.66 22.93
N GLY A 186 -13.19 -10.08 23.82
CA GLY A 186 -12.63 -10.79 24.96
C GLY A 186 -13.68 -11.44 25.85
N ALA A 187 -14.89 -10.88 25.98
CA ALA A 187 -15.94 -11.50 26.78
C ALA A 187 -16.45 -12.84 26.21
N SER A 188 -16.30 -13.08 24.90
CA SER A 188 -16.73 -14.31 24.22
C SER A 188 -15.60 -15.30 23.93
N LEU A 189 -14.34 -14.91 24.19
CA LEU A 189 -13.16 -15.76 24.01
C LEU A 189 -12.81 -16.51 25.31
N SER A 190 -12.35 -17.74 25.16
CA SER A 190 -11.76 -18.48 26.28
C SER A 190 -10.45 -17.82 26.73
N GLU A 191 -10.08 -18.01 28.00
CA GLU A 191 -8.79 -17.50 28.52
C GLU A 191 -7.59 -18.08 27.74
N ASP A 192 -7.68 -19.33 27.28
CA ASP A 192 -6.66 -19.95 26.42
C ASP A 192 -6.51 -19.23 25.07
N HIS A 193 -7.61 -18.85 24.43
CA HIS A 193 -7.56 -18.08 23.17
C HIS A 193 -6.99 -16.68 23.38
N LYS A 194 -7.37 -16.01 24.48
CA LYS A 194 -6.80 -14.70 24.80
C LYS A 194 -5.29 -14.78 25.02
N ALA A 195 -4.84 -15.77 25.79
CA ALA A 195 -3.42 -15.98 26.06
C ALA A 195 -2.63 -16.21 24.77
N LYS A 196 -3.14 -17.04 23.86
CA LYS A 196 -2.51 -17.28 22.55
C LYS A 196 -2.44 -16.02 21.69
N ILE A 197 -3.51 -15.23 21.62
CA ILE A 197 -3.50 -13.98 20.84
C ILE A 197 -2.50 -12.99 21.44
N SER A 198 -2.46 -12.85 22.77
CA SER A 198 -1.48 -12.00 23.45
C SER A 198 -0.05 -12.47 23.20
N GLU A 199 0.22 -13.77 23.24
CA GLU A 199 1.54 -14.34 22.91
C GLU A 199 1.93 -14.03 21.46
N THR A 200 1.02 -14.19 20.49
CA THR A 200 1.25 -13.79 19.10
C THR A 200 1.55 -12.30 18.97
N VAL A 201 0.81 -11.44 19.68
CA VAL A 201 1.06 -9.99 19.70
C VAL A 201 2.46 -9.68 20.23
N ASP A 202 2.89 -10.34 21.30
CA ASP A 202 4.23 -10.16 21.86
C ASP A 202 5.33 -10.60 20.89
N GLU A 203 5.15 -11.75 20.21
CA GLU A 203 6.10 -12.22 19.19
C GLU A 203 6.17 -11.30 17.98
N LEU A 204 5.03 -10.79 17.49
CA LEU A 204 5.00 -9.81 16.39
C LEU A 204 5.71 -8.51 16.75
N ASN A 205 5.58 -8.02 17.99
CA ASN A 205 6.33 -6.84 18.45
C ASN A 205 7.84 -7.10 18.44
N LYS A 206 8.30 -8.29 18.81
CA LYS A 206 9.74 -8.65 18.74
C LYS A 206 10.29 -8.62 17.32
N LEU A 207 9.48 -8.93 16.30
CA LEU A 207 9.90 -8.84 14.90
C LEU A 207 10.26 -7.40 14.49
N LEU A 208 9.62 -6.40 15.11
CA LEU A 208 9.85 -4.98 14.83
C LEU A 208 11.20 -4.47 15.37
N ASP A 209 11.81 -5.20 16.31
CA ASP A 209 13.15 -4.89 16.81
C ASP A 209 14.26 -5.50 15.98
N VAL A 210 13.97 -6.58 15.25
CA VAL A 210 14.91 -7.32 14.40
C VAL A 210 16.13 -7.83 15.18
N ASP A 211 15.93 -8.26 16.43
CA ASP A 211 16.99 -8.87 17.26
C ASP A 211 17.58 -10.14 16.62
N LYS A 212 16.76 -10.84 15.84
CA LYS A 212 17.14 -11.99 15.00
C LYS A 212 16.53 -11.83 13.62
N PRO A 213 17.24 -12.24 12.55
CA PRO A 213 16.65 -12.26 11.22
C PRO A 213 15.42 -13.18 11.15
N TRP A 214 14.43 -12.77 10.37
CA TRP A 214 13.20 -13.54 10.15
C TRP A 214 12.78 -13.46 8.67
N THR A 215 11.85 -14.31 8.27
CA THR A 215 11.46 -14.48 6.88
C THR A 215 10.08 -13.91 6.62
N LEU A 216 9.98 -13.05 5.60
CA LEU A 216 8.71 -12.68 5.00
C LEU A 216 8.50 -13.46 3.71
N LEU A 217 7.35 -14.10 3.60
CA LEU A 217 6.85 -14.73 2.40
C LEU A 217 5.63 -13.96 1.89
N LEU A 218 5.67 -13.50 0.64
CA LEU A 218 4.56 -12.83 -0.04
C LEU A 218 4.05 -13.73 -1.16
N HIS A 219 2.91 -14.36 -0.93
CA HIS A 219 2.21 -15.20 -1.89
C HIS A 219 1.27 -14.34 -2.71
N ASP A 220 1.46 -14.31 -4.02
CA ASP A 220 0.58 -13.58 -4.92
C ASP A 220 0.20 -14.42 -6.13
N ARG A 221 -1.10 -14.68 -6.26
CA ARG A 221 -1.66 -15.45 -7.38
C ARG A 221 -1.94 -14.60 -8.61
N THR A 222 -2.03 -13.28 -8.47
CA THR A 222 -2.37 -12.33 -9.54
C THR A 222 -1.15 -11.73 -10.24
N GLY A 223 0.00 -11.75 -9.55
CA GLY A 223 1.24 -11.16 -10.05
C GLY A 223 1.28 -9.63 -9.96
N LEU A 224 0.51 -9.04 -9.05
CA LEU A 224 0.30 -7.58 -8.90
C LEU A 224 1.05 -6.96 -7.72
N SER A 225 1.66 -7.77 -6.88
CA SER A 225 2.33 -7.34 -5.65
C SER A 225 3.81 -7.06 -5.88
N GLU A 226 4.37 -6.16 -5.08
CA GLU A 226 5.79 -5.80 -5.16
C GLU A 226 6.39 -5.56 -3.77
N ILE A 227 7.69 -5.77 -3.64
CA ILE A 227 8.49 -5.33 -2.47
C ILE A 227 9.60 -4.43 -2.98
N ARG A 228 9.77 -3.26 -2.38
CA ARG A 228 10.67 -2.21 -2.85
C ARG A 228 11.52 -1.64 -1.71
N PRO A 229 12.84 -1.50 -1.90
CA PRO A 229 13.64 -2.00 -3.02
C PRO A 229 13.60 -3.53 -3.16
N GLU A 230 13.85 -4.04 -4.38
CA GLU A 230 13.79 -5.47 -4.71
C GLU A 230 15.11 -6.21 -4.40
N GLU A 231 16.17 -5.49 -4.03
CA GLU A 231 17.46 -6.09 -3.67
C GLU A 231 17.33 -7.08 -2.51
N GLY A 232 17.77 -8.32 -2.72
CA GLY A 232 17.64 -9.39 -1.72
C GLY A 232 16.25 -10.05 -1.64
N VAL A 233 15.31 -9.66 -2.52
CA VAL A 233 14.01 -10.35 -2.66
C VAL A 233 14.14 -11.49 -3.67
N GLU A 234 13.98 -12.73 -3.20
CA GLU A 234 13.94 -13.92 -4.04
C GLU A 234 12.52 -14.11 -4.60
N THR A 235 12.36 -14.43 -5.89
CA THR A 235 11.04 -14.66 -6.50
C THR A 235 10.96 -16.05 -7.12
N THR A 236 9.99 -16.84 -6.70
CA THR A 236 9.67 -18.17 -7.27
C THR A 236 8.33 -18.11 -7.99
N TYR A 237 8.28 -18.44 -9.27
CA TYR A 237 7.04 -18.42 -10.05
C TYR A 237 6.33 -19.77 -10.03
N ALA A 238 5.00 -19.77 -9.91
CA ALA A 238 4.20 -20.99 -9.70
C ALA A 238 3.17 -21.28 -10.82
N GLY A 239 3.14 -20.50 -11.91
CA GLY A 239 2.22 -20.71 -13.04
C GLY A 239 1.70 -19.40 -13.65
N GLN A 240 0.65 -19.51 -14.47
CA GLN A 240 -0.12 -18.36 -14.97
C GLN A 240 -0.79 -17.63 -13.80
N ALA A 241 -0.91 -16.31 -13.85
CA ALA A 241 -1.70 -15.57 -12.87
C ALA A 241 -3.19 -15.95 -12.90
N GLU A 242 -3.82 -15.85 -11.74
CA GLU A 242 -5.27 -15.84 -11.55
C GLU A 242 -5.80 -14.41 -11.70
N GLU A 243 -7.01 -14.25 -12.24
CA GLU A 243 -7.64 -12.93 -12.36
C GLU A 243 -8.06 -12.46 -10.97
N ASP A 244 -7.72 -11.23 -10.60
CA ASP A 244 -8.16 -10.67 -9.32
C ASP A 244 -9.68 -10.41 -9.38
N PRO A 245 -10.47 -10.81 -8.37
CA PRO A 245 -11.92 -10.58 -8.38
C PRO A 245 -12.32 -9.10 -8.52
N ALA A 246 -11.49 -8.17 -8.03
CA ALA A 246 -11.73 -6.74 -8.21
C ALA A 246 -11.46 -6.31 -9.65
N GLU A 247 -10.38 -6.79 -10.28
CA GLU A 247 -10.11 -6.54 -11.71
C GLU A 247 -11.22 -7.14 -12.60
N GLU A 248 -11.72 -8.34 -12.27
CA GLU A 248 -12.84 -8.96 -13.00
C GLU A 248 -14.11 -8.11 -12.92
N ASN A 249 -14.43 -7.59 -11.73
CA ASN A 249 -15.59 -6.71 -11.54
C ASN A 249 -15.44 -5.38 -12.27
N GLU A 250 -14.26 -4.74 -12.21
CA GLU A 250 -13.98 -3.50 -12.94
C GLU A 250 -14.13 -3.71 -14.46
N ARG A 251 -13.57 -4.81 -15.00
CA ARG A 251 -13.72 -5.15 -16.43
C ARG A 251 -15.17 -5.34 -16.83
N ARG A 252 -15.96 -6.08 -16.05
CA ARG A 252 -17.39 -6.28 -16.33
C ARG A 252 -18.18 -4.98 -16.31
N GLN A 253 -17.89 -4.08 -15.37
CA GLN A 253 -18.52 -2.77 -15.32
C GLN A 253 -18.18 -1.92 -16.54
N GLN A 254 -16.93 -1.96 -16.98
CA GLN A 254 -16.49 -1.25 -18.17
C GLN A 254 -17.16 -1.78 -19.44
N GLU A 255 -17.20 -3.09 -19.63
CA GLU A 255 -17.90 -3.72 -20.77
C GLU A 255 -19.39 -3.35 -20.78
N ALA A 256 -20.03 -3.26 -19.60
CA ALA A 256 -21.43 -2.85 -19.49
C ALA A 256 -21.63 -1.38 -19.86
N LEU A 257 -20.73 -0.49 -19.44
CA LEU A 257 -20.79 0.94 -19.77
C LEU A 257 -20.55 1.18 -21.26
N GLU A 258 -19.54 0.56 -21.85
CA GLU A 258 -19.26 0.65 -23.28
C GLU A 258 -20.45 0.17 -24.12
N LYS A 259 -21.09 -0.91 -23.68
CA LYS A 259 -22.31 -1.40 -24.32
C LYS A 259 -23.47 -0.40 -24.22
N ALA A 260 -23.67 0.24 -23.07
CA ALA A 260 -24.72 1.24 -22.88
C ALA A 260 -24.49 2.48 -23.77
N ILE A 261 -23.25 2.97 -23.86
CA ILE A 261 -22.88 4.10 -24.73
C ILE A 261 -23.13 3.74 -26.21
N ALA A 262 -22.72 2.55 -26.64
CA ALA A 262 -22.94 2.10 -28.01
C ALA A 262 -24.44 1.92 -28.36
N GLU A 263 -25.29 1.61 -27.38
CA GLU A 263 -26.74 1.54 -27.55
C GLU A 263 -27.37 2.96 -27.65
N GLU A 264 -26.86 3.96 -26.92
CA GLU A 264 -27.33 5.35 -27.00
C GLU A 264 -26.85 6.09 -28.28
N GLU A 265 -25.65 5.80 -28.79
CA GLU A 265 -25.15 6.39 -30.05
C GLU A 265 -25.75 5.73 -31.31
N GLY A 266 -26.46 4.60 -31.14
CA GLY A 266 -27.12 3.86 -32.20
C GLY A 266 -28.59 4.21 -32.45
N GLU A 267 -29.20 5.06 -31.62
CA GLU A 267 -30.57 5.62 -31.77
C GLU A 267 -30.58 7.00 -32.43
#